data_AF-A0A382DCT7-F1
#
_entry.id   AF-A0A382DCT7-F1
#
_cell.length_a   1.000
_cell.length_b   1.000
_cell.length_c   1.000
_cell.angle_alpha   90.00
_cell.angle_beta   90.00
_cell.angle_gamma   90.00
#
_symmetry.space_group_name_H-M   'P 1'
#
loop_
_entity.id
_entity.type
_entity.pdbx_description
1 polymer ?
#
loop_
_entity_poly.entity_id
_entity_poly.type
_entity_poly.pdbx_seq_one_letter_code
_entity_poly.pdbx_strand_id
1 'polypeptide(L)'
;MKKKFPYHIIVFLFPACLIYSIFMIYPLLDTMRVSLYTQNLLGENMDDSSGVRAFIGLRNYYDLFFNDTWSWHFWNALKNNIYFFLLHVSIQTPVGLLIAAFLSNKELKLKSTYRTLIFLPA
;
A
#
# COMPACT_ATOMS: atom_id res chain seq x y z
N MET A 1 42.14 -1.90 14.73
CA MET A 1 41.20 -1.41 15.77
C MET A 1 39.79 -1.83 15.37
N LYS A 2 39.15 -2.81 16.06
CA LYS A 2 37.77 -3.22 15.76
C LYS A 2 36.81 -2.16 16.31
N LYS A 3 36.10 -1.43 15.44
CA LYS A 3 35.06 -0.48 15.85
C LYS A 3 33.98 -1.24 16.63
N LYS A 4 33.66 -0.80 17.84
CA LYS A 4 32.56 -1.36 18.64
C LYS A 4 31.24 -1.12 17.90
N PHE A 5 30.40 -2.15 17.85
CA PHE A 5 29.10 -2.06 17.18
C PHE A 5 28.21 -1.00 17.89
N PRO A 6 27.53 -0.12 17.14
CA PRO A 6 26.77 0.99 17.73
C PRO A 6 25.41 0.54 18.29
N TYR A 7 25.40 -0.05 19.49
CA TYR A 7 24.19 -0.56 20.16
C TYR A 7 23.09 0.50 20.38
N HIS A 8 23.47 1.78 20.49
CA HIS A 8 22.50 2.87 20.64
C HIS A 8 21.50 2.92 19.47
N ILE A 9 21.94 2.62 18.25
CA ILE A 9 21.06 2.62 17.07
C ILE A 9 19.95 1.58 17.22
N ILE A 10 20.28 0.38 17.70
CA ILE A 10 19.29 -0.68 17.92
C ILE A 10 18.30 -0.25 19.01
N VAL A 11 18.77 0.31 20.12
CA VAL A 11 17.87 0.71 21.22
C VAL A 11 16.87 1.78 20.77
N PHE A 12 17.29 2.75 19.96
CA PHE A 12 16.39 3.79 19.43
C PHE A 12 15.47 3.28 18.32
N LEU A 13 15.94 2.36 17.47
CA LEU A 13 15.16 1.83 16.34
C LEU A 13 14.19 0.72 16.76
N PHE A 14 14.54 -0.04 17.81
CA PHE A 14 13.79 -1.20 18.28
C PHE A 14 12.30 -0.91 18.55
N PRO A 15 11.89 0.11 19.32
CA PRO A 15 10.47 0.36 19.57
C PRO A 15 9.70 0.68 18.28
N ALA A 16 10.29 1.46 17.37
CA ALA A 16 9.67 1.76 16.08
C ALA A 16 9.52 0.51 15.20
N CYS A 17 10.59 -0.29 15.08
CA CYS A 17 10.54 -1.55 14.33
C CYS A 17 9.56 -2.55 14.92
N LEU A 18 9.46 -2.63 16.26
CA LEU A 18 8.55 -3.54 16.95
C LEU A 18 7.10 -3.17 16.65
N ILE A 19 6.73 -1.90 16.80
CA ILE A 19 5.38 -1.41 16.49
C ILE A 19 5.08 -1.65 15.01
N TYR A 20 5.99 -1.27 14.11
CA TYR A 20 5.83 -1.49 12.67
C TYR A 20 5.62 -2.97 12.33
N SER A 21 6.38 -3.86 12.96
CA SER A 21 6.27 -5.29 12.71
C SER A 21 4.93 -5.85 13.17
N ILE A 22 4.46 -5.47 14.36
CA ILE A 22 3.20 -5.97 14.93
C ILE A 22 1.98 -5.43 14.18
N PHE A 23 1.99 -4.15 13.79
CA PHE A 23 0.81 -3.50 13.23
C PHE A 23 0.79 -3.45 11.70
N MET A 24 1.91 -3.68 11.02
CA MET A 24 1.96 -3.66 9.55
C MET A 24 2.43 -5.00 8.98
N ILE A 25 3.58 -5.52 9.41
CA ILE A 25 4.14 -6.76 8.83
C ILE A 25 3.28 -7.97 9.21
N TYR A 26 2.89 -8.11 10.48
CA TYR A 26 2.08 -9.22 10.95
C TYR A 26 0.73 -9.32 10.21
N PRO A 27 -0.12 -8.28 10.13
CA PRO A 27 -1.39 -8.38 9.39
C PRO A 27 -1.20 -8.58 7.89
N LEU A 28 -0.12 -8.06 7.30
CA LEU A 28 0.22 -8.35 5.90
C LEU A 28 0.47 -9.85 5.69
N LEU A 29 1.29 -10.46 6.55
CA LEU A 29 1.57 -11.90 6.49
C LEU A 29 0.31 -12.74 6.76
N ASP A 30 -0.54 -12.32 7.69
CA ASP A 30 -1.82 -12.99 7.95
C ASP A 30 -2.75 -12.91 6.73
N THR A 31 -2.78 -11.77 6.03
CA THR A 31 -3.54 -11.62 4.77
C THR A 31 -3.00 -12.55 3.68
N MET A 32 -1.68 -12.68 3.56
CA MET A 32 -1.05 -13.64 2.65
C MET A 32 -1.34 -15.09 3.05
N ARG A 33 -1.47 -15.38 4.34
CA ARG A 33 -1.91 -16.71 4.80
C ARG A 33 -3.35 -16.95 4.40
N VAL A 34 -4.26 -16.02 4.71
CA VAL A 34 -5.71 -16.13 4.44
C VAL A 34 -6.00 -16.30 2.95
N SER A 35 -5.22 -15.68 2.05
CA SER A 35 -5.38 -15.86 0.61
C SER A 35 -5.18 -17.31 0.12
N LEU A 36 -4.62 -18.21 0.94
CA LEU A 36 -4.46 -19.64 0.64
C LEU A 36 -5.60 -20.52 1.20
N TYR A 37 -6.54 -19.93 1.93
CA TYR A 37 -7.68 -20.62 2.52
C TYR A 37 -8.97 -20.24 1.78
N THR A 38 -10.00 -21.07 1.92
CA THR A 38 -11.33 -20.75 1.40
C THR A 38 -11.89 -19.50 2.08
N GLN A 39 -12.41 -18.58 1.28
CA GLN A 39 -13.05 -17.36 1.76
C GLN A 39 -14.57 -17.58 1.82
N ASN A 40 -15.05 -18.20 2.90
CA ASN A 40 -16.48 -18.24 3.22
C ASN A 40 -16.92 -16.89 3.82
N LEU A 41 -16.99 -15.87 2.98
CA LEU A 41 -17.67 -14.62 3.30
C LEU A 41 -18.95 -14.60 2.46
N LEU A 42 -20.05 -15.04 3.08
CA LEU A 42 -21.43 -14.92 2.59
C LEU A 42 -21.80 -15.84 1.40
N GLY A 43 -22.10 -17.11 1.69
CA GLY A 43 -23.29 -17.77 1.16
C GLY A 43 -23.44 -18.12 -0.33
N GLU A 44 -22.42 -18.11 -1.19
CA GLU A 44 -22.60 -18.45 -2.63
C GLU A 44 -22.14 -19.85 -3.08
N ASN A 45 -21.54 -20.67 -2.22
CA ASN A 45 -21.25 -22.08 -2.56
C ASN A 45 -21.81 -23.02 -1.48
N MET A 46 -23.12 -23.25 -1.55
CA MET A 46 -23.89 -24.21 -0.76
C MET A 46 -23.65 -25.66 -1.21
N ASP A 47 -22.38 -26.11 -1.25
CA ASP A 47 -22.08 -27.53 -1.49
C ASP A 47 -21.03 -28.12 -0.53
N ASP A 48 -20.34 -27.27 0.25
CA ASP A 48 -19.51 -27.73 1.36
C ASP A 48 -20.12 -27.21 2.67
N SER A 49 -20.97 -28.05 3.28
CA SER A 49 -21.70 -27.80 4.53
C SER A 49 -20.79 -27.82 5.76
N SER A 50 -19.54 -27.42 5.62
CA SER A 50 -18.62 -27.20 6.72
C SER A 50 -18.11 -25.77 6.63
N GLY A 51 -18.55 -24.89 7.53
CA GLY A 51 -18.04 -23.52 7.70
C GLY A 51 -16.58 -23.45 8.16
N VAL A 52 -15.77 -24.44 7.77
CA VAL A 52 -14.39 -24.65 8.16
C VAL A 52 -13.51 -23.97 7.12
N ARG A 53 -12.59 -23.13 7.58
CA ARG A 53 -11.53 -22.56 6.74
C ARG A 53 -10.62 -23.71 6.28
N ALA A 54 -10.92 -24.30 5.12
CA ALA A 54 -10.08 -25.28 4.46
C ALA A 54 -8.90 -24.59 3.76
N PHE A 55 -7.71 -25.21 3.85
CA PHE A 55 -6.55 -24.79 3.06
C PHE A 55 -6.72 -25.29 1.62
N ILE A 56 -6.83 -24.37 0.67
CA ILE A 56 -7.05 -24.65 -0.76
C ILE A 56 -5.82 -24.33 -1.63
N GLY A 57 -4.70 -24.00 -0.99
CA GLY A 57 -3.45 -23.68 -1.66
C GLY A 57 -3.58 -22.47 -2.59
N LEU A 58 -3.13 -22.59 -3.83
CA LEU A 58 -3.13 -21.49 -4.81
C LEU A 58 -4.42 -21.36 -5.61
N ARG A 59 -5.50 -22.05 -5.22
CA ARG A 59 -6.74 -22.08 -6.00
C ARG A 59 -7.35 -20.68 -6.20
N ASN A 60 -7.36 -19.85 -5.14
CA ASN A 60 -7.83 -18.46 -5.22
C ASN A 60 -7.08 -17.63 -6.28
N TYR A 61 -5.76 -17.85 -6.42
CA TYR A 61 -4.97 -17.16 -7.44
C TYR A 61 -5.31 -17.66 -8.84
N TYR A 62 -5.47 -18.97 -9.02
CA TYR A 62 -5.88 -19.53 -10.30
C TYR A 62 -7.25 -18.97 -10.73
N ASP A 63 -8.22 -18.98 -9.82
CA ASP A 63 -9.55 -18.44 -10.12
C ASP A 63 -9.49 -16.92 -10.40
N LEU A 64 -8.68 -16.16 -9.65
CA LEU A 64 -8.48 -14.73 -9.90
C LEU A 64 -7.89 -14.43 -11.29
N PHE A 65 -6.94 -15.24 -11.77
CA PHE A 65 -6.25 -14.99 -13.05
C PHE A 65 -6.94 -15.62 -14.26
N PHE A 66 -7.64 -16.75 -14.11
CA PHE A 66 -8.11 -17.58 -15.22
C PHE A 66 -9.61 -17.82 -15.26
N ASN A 67 -10.37 -17.55 -14.18
CA ASN A 67 -11.82 -17.71 -14.23
C ASN A 67 -12.45 -16.53 -14.98
N ASP A 68 -13.33 -16.80 -15.96
CA ASP A 68 -13.94 -15.77 -16.81
C ASP A 68 -14.62 -14.65 -16.01
N THR A 69 -15.22 -14.96 -14.87
CA THR A 69 -15.90 -13.97 -14.02
C THR A 69 -14.89 -13.07 -13.29
N TRP A 70 -13.86 -13.64 -12.66
CA TRP A 70 -12.94 -12.89 -11.79
C TRP A 70 -11.77 -12.25 -12.54
N SER A 71 -11.26 -12.93 -13.57
CA SER A 71 -10.13 -12.49 -14.38
C SER A 71 -10.40 -11.17 -15.08
N TRP A 72 -11.59 -11.00 -15.68
CA TRP A 72 -11.95 -9.76 -16.36
C TRP A 72 -11.91 -8.57 -15.40
N HIS A 73 -12.52 -8.69 -14.22
CA HIS A 73 -12.51 -7.64 -13.20
C HIS A 73 -11.09 -7.34 -12.71
N PHE A 74 -10.30 -8.38 -12.44
CA PHE A 74 -8.93 -8.23 -11.98
C PHE A 74 -8.07 -7.45 -12.99
N TRP A 75 -8.04 -7.89 -14.26
CA TRP A 75 -7.22 -7.24 -15.29
C TRP A 75 -7.70 -5.83 -15.62
N ASN A 76 -9.01 -5.60 -15.62
CA ASN A 76 -9.57 -4.27 -15.84
C ASN A 76 -9.18 -3.32 -14.68
N ALA A 77 -9.35 -3.75 -13.43
CA ALA A 77 -8.97 -2.97 -12.26
C ALA A 77 -7.46 -2.72 -12.22
N LEU A 78 -6.63 -3.70 -12.57
CA LEU A 78 -5.18 -3.56 -12.62
C LEU A 78 -4.75 -2.52 -13.66
N LYS A 79 -5.31 -2.59 -14.89
CA LYS A 79 -5.05 -1.60 -15.94
C LYS A 79 -5.46 -0.19 -15.52
N ASN A 80 -6.63 -0.05 -14.92
CA ASN A 80 -7.12 1.25 -14.43
C ASN A 80 -6.21 1.81 -13.31
N ASN A 81 -5.76 0.97 -12.39
CA ASN A 81 -4.80 1.38 -11.35
C ASN A 81 -3.46 1.80 -11.94
N ILE A 82 -2.94 1.08 -12.93
CA ILE A 82 -1.68 1.44 -13.60
C ILE A 82 -1.85 2.78 -14.35
N TYR A 83 -2.96 2.96 -15.06
CA TYR A 83 -3.24 4.22 -15.75
C TYR A 83 -3.34 5.39 -14.77
N PHE A 84 -4.09 5.21 -13.67
CA PHE A 84 -4.22 6.20 -12.62
C PHE A 84 -2.88 6.53 -11.95
N PHE A 85 -2.09 5.52 -11.63
CA PHE A 85 -0.75 5.65 -11.06
C PHE A 85 0.17 6.44 -11.98
N LEU A 86 0.24 6.08 -13.26
CA LEU A 86 1.08 6.77 -14.24
C LEU A 86 0.67 8.24 -14.40
N LEU A 87 -0.65 8.51 -14.45
CA LEU A 87 -1.17 9.85 -14.54
C LEU A 87 -0.83 10.67 -13.29
N HIS A 88 -0.99 10.10 -12.09
CA HIS A 88 -0.63 10.75 -10.84
C HIS A 88 0.87 11.04 -10.77
N VAL A 89 1.71 10.04 -11.01
CA VAL A 89 3.17 10.24 -10.97
C VAL A 89 3.61 11.27 -12.02
N SER A 90 3.06 11.22 -13.23
CA SER A 90 3.46 12.11 -14.32
C SER A 90 2.92 13.53 -14.21
N ILE A 91 1.77 13.74 -13.57
CA ILE A 91 1.15 15.06 -13.46
C ILE A 91 1.33 15.63 -12.06
N GLN A 92 0.88 14.92 -11.03
CA GLN A 92 0.90 15.41 -9.64
C GLN A 92 2.32 15.69 -9.16
N THR A 93 3.28 14.80 -9.45
CA THR A 93 4.66 14.97 -8.95
C THR A 93 5.35 16.15 -9.62
N PRO A 94 5.33 16.31 -10.96
CA PRO A 94 5.88 17.51 -11.60
C PRO A 94 5.15 18.78 -11.23
N VAL A 95 3.81 18.77 -11.15
CA VAL A 95 3.05 19.97 -10.74
C VAL A 95 3.44 20.40 -9.33
N GLY A 96 3.52 19.47 -8.37
CA GLY A 96 3.98 19.77 -7.02
C GLY A 96 5.41 20.30 -6.99
N LEU A 97 6.31 19.70 -7.78
CA LEU A 97 7.69 20.16 -7.90
C LEU A 97 7.80 21.55 -8.55
N LEU A 98 7.00 21.84 -9.59
CA LEU A 98 6.96 23.13 -10.26
C LEU A 98 6.43 24.23 -9.32
N ILE A 99 5.36 23.95 -8.57
CA ILE A 99 4.84 24.88 -7.55
C ILE A 99 5.90 25.14 -6.48
N ALA A 100 6.58 24.10 -6.00
CA ALA A 100 7.66 24.23 -5.02
C ALA A 100 8.85 25.04 -5.57
N ALA A 101 9.27 24.78 -6.82
CA ALA A 101 10.34 25.49 -7.49
C ALA A 101 9.99 26.98 -7.70
N PHE A 102 8.75 27.27 -8.13
CA PHE A 102 8.26 28.64 -8.29
C PHE A 102 8.28 29.38 -6.95
N LEU A 103 7.77 28.76 -5.88
CA LEU A 103 7.76 29.35 -4.54
C LEU A 103 9.16 29.49 -3.91
N SER A 104 10.13 28.69 -4.38
CA SER A 104 11.53 28.79 -3.96
C SER A 104 12.24 30.02 -4.52
N ASN A 105 11.76 30.63 -5.61
CA ASN A 105 12.40 31.78 -6.24
C ASN A 105 12.42 33.02 -5.33
N LYS A 106 13.59 33.65 -5.13
CA LYS A 106 13.86 34.66 -4.07
C LYS A 106 13.04 35.96 -4.18
N GLU A 107 12.47 36.27 -5.34
CA GLU A 107 11.80 37.55 -5.61
C GLU A 107 10.30 37.60 -5.26
N LEU A 108 9.71 36.48 -4.82
CA LEU A 108 8.30 36.44 -4.41
C LEU A 108 8.07 37.19 -3.09
N LYS A 109 7.41 38.35 -3.16
CA LYS A 109 6.83 39.01 -1.97
C LYS A 109 5.70 38.12 -1.42
N LEU A 110 5.65 37.91 -0.10
CA LEU A 110 4.69 37.07 0.65
C LEU A 110 4.88 35.53 0.63
N LYS A 111 6.11 35.02 0.43
CA LYS A 111 6.42 33.56 0.51
C LYS A 111 5.82 32.81 1.71
N SER A 112 5.77 33.44 2.88
CA SER A 112 5.25 32.81 4.10
C SER A 112 3.76 32.50 4.01
N THR A 113 2.96 33.39 3.42
CA THR A 113 1.51 33.22 3.30
C THR A 113 1.16 32.12 2.28
N TYR A 114 1.86 32.09 1.13
CA TYR A 114 1.69 31.04 0.13
C TYR A 114 2.10 29.66 0.64
N ARG A 115 3.19 29.58 1.42
CA ARG A 115 3.61 28.34 2.08
C ARG A 115 2.51 27.86 3.04
N THR A 116 2.00 28.75 3.90
CA THR A 116 0.93 28.38 4.84
C THR A 116 -0.33 27.91 4.12
N LEU A 117 -0.77 28.55 3.02
CA LEU A 117 -1.98 28.14 2.28
C LEU A 117 -1.82 26.81 1.54
N ILE A 118 -0.63 26.50 1.00
CA ILE A 118 -0.37 25.24 0.28
C ILE A 118 -0.16 24.07 1.25
N PHE A 119 0.39 24.33 2.45
CA PHE A 119 0.65 23.30 3.46
C PHE A 119 -0.46 23.19 4.53
N LEU A 120 -1.41 24.13 4.57
CA LEU A 120 -2.64 23.96 5.33
C LEU A 120 -3.50 22.89 4.62
N PRO A 121 -4.04 21.92 5.35
CA PRO A 121 -5.00 21.00 4.77
C PRO A 121 -6.25 21.79 4.36
N ALA A 122 -6.71 21.58 3.13
CA ALA A 122 -8.08 21.90 2.72
C ALA A 122 -9.02 20.77 3.13
#